data_AF-A0A956DA93-F1
#
_entry.id   AF-A0A956DA93-F1
#
_cell.length_a   1.000
_cell.length_b   1.000
_cell.length_c   1.000
_cell.angle_alpha   90.00
_cell.angle_beta   90.00
_cell.angle_gamma   90.00
#
_symmetry.space_group_name_H-M   'P 1'
#
loop_
_entity.id
_entity.type
_entity.pdbx_description
1 polymer ?
#
loop_
_entity_poly.entity_id
_entity_poly.type
_entity_poly.pdbx_seq_one_letter_code
_entity_poly.pdbx_strand_id
1 'polypeptide(L)'
;MTTLALTGLGSGALHALTGPDHVLSLAPLAAGRRDAWKVGLRWGVGHGLGTLVIGLPFLALAQWVPLEWLATWGERLAGLTLIVLGVIAVRGGTSTKRAEGTAWVVGFVHGVCGAPALLLVSPALAWGAWAFTASLVAFAVGSALAICALTALLGRARG
;
A
#
# COMPACT_ATOMS: atom_id res chain seq x y z
N MET A 1 7.41 22.12 6.68
CA MET A 1 7.10 20.84 7.36
C MET A 1 5.64 20.45 7.20
N THR A 2 4.71 21.28 7.66
CA THR A 2 3.27 21.00 7.61
C THR A 2 2.76 20.71 6.20
N THR A 3 3.15 21.51 5.19
CA THR A 3 2.75 21.27 3.80
C THR A 3 3.23 19.93 3.27
N LEU A 4 4.51 19.58 3.47
CA LEU A 4 5.08 18.30 3.03
C LEU A 4 4.40 17.10 3.68
N ALA A 5 4.05 17.21 4.97
CA ALA A 5 3.32 16.17 5.69
C ALA A 5 1.89 16.03 5.14
N LEU A 6 1.18 17.13 4.91
CA LEU A 6 -0.17 17.12 4.34
C LEU A 6 -0.18 16.59 2.89
N THR A 7 0.78 16.99 2.07
CA THR A 7 0.93 16.49 0.71
C THR A 7 1.28 15.00 0.72
N GLY A 8 2.21 14.55 1.59
CA GLY A 8 2.51 13.13 1.75
C GLY A 8 1.29 12.32 2.17
N LEU A 9 0.59 12.74 3.24
CA LEU A 9 -0.64 12.12 3.71
C LEU A 9 -1.72 12.06 2.61
N GLY A 10 -1.95 13.18 1.93
CA GLY A 10 -2.92 13.30 0.86
C GLY A 10 -2.58 12.40 -0.34
N SER A 11 -1.33 12.43 -0.80
CA SER A 11 -0.86 11.55 -1.88
C SER A 11 -0.99 10.08 -1.52
N GLY A 12 -0.66 9.70 -0.28
CA GLY A 12 -0.82 8.33 0.21
C GLY A 12 -2.28 7.88 0.24
N ALA A 13 -3.17 8.73 0.74
CA ALA A 13 -4.59 8.47 0.78
C ALA A 13 -5.19 8.37 -0.64
N LEU A 14 -4.84 9.31 -1.53
CA LEU A 14 -5.30 9.30 -2.92
C LEU A 14 -4.83 8.05 -3.64
N HIS A 15 -3.53 7.73 -3.59
CA HIS A 15 -2.97 6.51 -4.18
C HIS A 15 -3.70 5.25 -3.68
N ALA A 16 -3.93 5.16 -2.36
CA ALA A 16 -4.65 4.04 -1.78
C ALA A 16 -6.09 3.89 -2.30
N LEU A 17 -6.81 5.01 -2.45
CA LEU A 17 -8.22 5.01 -2.83
C LEU A 17 -8.44 4.89 -4.33
N THR A 18 -7.51 5.40 -5.14
CA THR A 18 -7.62 5.37 -6.61
C THR A 18 -6.99 4.11 -7.21
N GLY A 19 -6.07 3.47 -6.50
CA GLY A 19 -5.45 2.20 -6.91
C GLY A 19 -6.46 1.04 -6.90
N PRO A 20 -6.87 0.50 -8.06
CA PRO A 20 -7.83 -0.59 -8.12
C PRO A 20 -7.27 -1.89 -7.51
N ASP A 21 -5.96 -2.07 -7.54
CA ASP A 21 -5.20 -3.16 -6.93
C ASP A 21 -5.36 -3.24 -5.41
N HIS A 22 -5.42 -2.10 -4.71
CA HIS A 22 -5.71 -2.09 -3.28
C HIS A 22 -7.12 -2.63 -2.98
N VAL A 23 -8.12 -2.13 -3.71
CA VAL A 23 -9.51 -2.57 -3.55
C VAL A 23 -9.63 -4.06 -3.86
N LEU A 24 -9.04 -4.51 -4.97
CA LEU A 24 -9.09 -5.91 -5.43
C LEU A 24 -8.39 -6.88 -4.48
N SER A 25 -7.26 -6.49 -3.89
CA SER A 25 -6.54 -7.34 -2.94
C SER A 25 -7.25 -7.46 -1.58
N LEU A 26 -8.01 -6.44 -1.19
CA LEU A 26 -8.68 -6.37 0.11
C LEU A 26 -10.13 -6.85 0.11
N ALA A 27 -10.87 -6.64 -0.98
CA ALA A 27 -12.26 -7.09 -1.11
C ALA A 27 -12.48 -8.55 -0.71
N PRO A 28 -11.69 -9.55 -1.17
CA PRO A 28 -11.90 -10.95 -0.77
C PRO A 28 -11.59 -11.21 0.72
N LEU A 29 -10.82 -10.34 1.37
CA LEU A 29 -10.41 -10.49 2.76
C LEU A 29 -11.32 -9.73 3.75
N ALA A 30 -11.96 -8.65 3.28
CA ALA A 30 -12.70 -7.68 4.10
C ALA A 30 -14.22 -7.75 3.95
N ALA A 31 -14.74 -8.14 2.77
CA ALA A 31 -16.18 -8.08 2.50
C ALA A 31 -17.00 -8.98 3.44
N GLY A 32 -18.08 -8.44 4.02
CA GLY A 32 -18.98 -9.17 4.92
C GLY A 32 -18.44 -9.37 6.34
N ARG A 33 -17.30 -8.75 6.70
CA ARG A 33 -16.75 -8.82 8.05
C ARG A 33 -17.05 -7.58 8.87
N ARG A 34 -17.55 -7.77 10.09
CA ARG A 34 -17.75 -6.67 11.05
C ARG A 34 -16.44 -6.02 11.52
N ASP A 35 -15.34 -6.78 11.51
CA ASP A 35 -14.01 -6.33 11.92
C ASP A 35 -13.06 -6.07 10.75
N ALA A 36 -13.61 -5.82 9.54
CA ALA A 36 -12.85 -5.60 8.31
C ALA A 36 -11.76 -4.52 8.42
N TRP A 37 -11.94 -3.53 9.29
CA TRP A 37 -10.93 -2.49 9.56
C TRP A 37 -9.59 -3.07 10.05
N LYS A 38 -9.58 -4.21 10.74
CA LYS A 38 -8.34 -4.90 11.18
C LYS A 38 -7.55 -5.46 10.01
N VAL A 39 -8.27 -5.93 8.98
CA VAL A 39 -7.68 -6.41 7.72
C VAL A 39 -7.00 -5.24 7.02
N GLY A 40 -7.70 -4.11 6.89
CA GLY A 40 -7.14 -2.89 6.31
C GLY A 40 -5.95 -2.36 7.09
N LEU A 41 -6.00 -2.36 8.43
CA LEU A 41 -4.89 -1.93 9.26
C LEU A 41 -3.64 -2.79 9.05
N ARG A 42 -3.78 -4.11 9.06
CA ARG A 42 -2.64 -5.03 8.86
C ARG A 42 -2.06 -4.93 7.46
N TRP A 43 -2.93 -4.82 6.45
CA TRP A 43 -2.50 -4.54 5.09
C TRP A 43 -1.76 -3.21 5.00
N GLY A 44 -2.31 -2.14 5.57
CA GLY A 44 -1.73 -0.80 5.55
C GLY A 44 -0.37 -0.71 6.25
N VAL A 45 -0.22 -1.40 7.39
CA VAL A 45 1.07 -1.53 8.08
C VAL A 45 2.07 -2.30 7.22
N GLY A 46 1.68 -3.44 6.64
CA GLY A 46 2.52 -4.18 5.71
C GLY A 46 2.98 -3.31 4.55
N HIS A 47 2.03 -2.65 3.89
CA HIS A 47 2.28 -1.74 2.77
C HIS A 47 3.25 -0.63 3.13
N GLY A 48 2.98 0.12 4.21
CA GLY A 48 3.87 1.18 4.67
C GLY A 48 5.29 0.69 4.94
N LEU A 49 5.44 -0.47 5.60
CA LEU A 49 6.76 -1.07 5.87
C LEU A 49 7.46 -1.47 4.57
N GLY A 50 6.77 -2.12 3.64
CA GLY A 50 7.33 -2.49 2.34
C GLY A 50 7.77 -1.27 1.53
N THR A 51 6.96 -0.21 1.54
CA THR A 51 7.27 1.06 0.88
C THR A 51 8.50 1.74 1.48
N LEU A 52 8.68 1.67 2.80
CA LEU A 52 9.90 2.15 3.45
C LEU A 52 11.12 1.29 3.10
N VAL A 53 10.95 -0.04 3.05
CA VAL A 53 12.03 -0.98 2.69
C VAL A 53 12.56 -0.71 1.29
N ILE A 54 11.72 -0.33 0.33
CA ILE A 54 12.18 0.02 -1.02
C ILE A 54 12.56 1.49 -1.17
N GLY A 55 11.86 2.40 -0.49
CA GLY A 55 12.05 3.84 -0.62
C GLY A 55 13.29 4.39 0.09
N LEU A 56 13.68 3.82 1.24
CA LEU A 56 14.88 4.28 1.95
C LEU A 56 16.17 3.95 1.17
N PRO A 57 16.37 2.73 0.63
CA PRO A 57 17.51 2.46 -0.25
C PRO A 57 17.48 3.29 -1.54
N PHE A 58 16.29 3.60 -2.06
CA PHE A 58 16.16 4.46 -3.24
C PHE A 58 16.80 5.84 -3.03
N LEU A 59 16.82 6.39 -1.81
CA LEU A 59 17.54 7.64 -1.52
C LEU A 59 19.02 7.61 -1.95
N ALA A 60 19.70 6.47 -1.76
CA ALA A 60 21.10 6.32 -2.12
C ALA A 60 21.28 5.92 -3.59
N LEU A 61 20.30 5.22 -4.15
CA LEU A 61 20.38 4.58 -5.47
C LEU A 61 19.65 5.34 -6.59
N ALA A 62 18.94 6.43 -6.27
CA ALA A 62 18.08 7.16 -7.22
C ALA A 62 18.83 7.67 -8.46
N GLN A 63 20.13 7.96 -8.35
CA GLN A 63 20.98 8.38 -9.46
C GLN A 63 21.42 7.23 -10.39
N TRP A 64 21.32 5.98 -9.92
CA TRP A 64 21.78 4.78 -10.62
C TRP A 64 20.62 3.93 -11.14
N VAL A 65 19.48 3.98 -10.46
CA VAL A 65 18.30 3.14 -10.75
C VAL A 65 17.19 4.01 -11.33
N PRO A 66 16.84 3.84 -12.62
CA PRO A 66 15.71 4.53 -13.22
C PRO A 66 14.42 4.17 -12.48
N LEU A 67 13.68 5.18 -12.06
CA LEU A 67 12.48 4.99 -11.26
C LEU A 67 11.38 4.26 -12.05
N GLU A 68 11.35 4.45 -13.37
CA GLU A 68 10.43 3.79 -14.30
C GLU A 68 10.71 2.28 -14.40
N TRP A 69 11.97 1.87 -14.29
CA TRP A 69 12.34 0.45 -14.27
C TRP A 69 11.80 -0.21 -13.01
N LEU A 70 11.96 0.45 -11.85
CA LEU A 70 11.44 -0.04 -10.58
C LEU A 70 9.90 -0.07 -10.58
N ALA A 71 9.26 0.95 -11.16
CA ALA A 71 7.80 1.02 -11.34
C ALA A 71 7.28 -0.14 -12.19
N THR A 72 7.90 -0.39 -13.34
CA THR A 72 7.48 -1.46 -14.25
C THR A 72 7.54 -2.84 -13.60
N TRP A 73 8.63 -3.15 -12.89
CA TRP A 73 8.77 -4.44 -12.21
C TRP A 73 7.88 -4.54 -10.98
N GLY A 74 7.72 -3.45 -10.23
CA GLY A 74 6.79 -3.36 -9.10
C GLY A 74 5.36 -3.68 -9.53
N GLU A 75 4.86 -3.03 -10.57
CA GLU A 75 3.50 -3.27 -11.10
C GLU A 75 3.29 -4.73 -11.54
N ARG A 76 4.29 -5.35 -12.17
CA ARG A 76 4.22 -6.77 -12.58
C ARG A 76 4.11 -7.70 -11.37
N LEU A 77 4.90 -7.47 -10.32
CA LEU A 77 4.87 -8.26 -9.08
C LEU A 77 3.56 -8.04 -8.30
N ALA A 78 3.05 -6.82 -8.27
CA ALA A 78 1.73 -6.51 -7.72
C ALA A 78 0.63 -7.28 -8.47
N GLY A 79 0.65 -7.25 -9.81
CA GLY A 79 -0.29 -7.99 -10.65
C GLY A 79 -0.24 -9.50 -10.42
N LEU A 80 0.96 -10.08 -10.28
CA LEU A 80 1.12 -11.50 -9.94
C LEU A 80 0.49 -11.83 -8.58
N THR A 81 0.67 -10.96 -7.59
CA THR A 81 0.07 -11.11 -6.26
C THR A 81 -1.46 -11.13 -6.33
N LEU A 82 -2.07 -10.28 -7.17
CA LEU A 82 -3.52 -10.26 -7.39
C LEU A 82 -4.03 -11.55 -8.05
N ILE A 83 -3.30 -12.10 -9.03
CA ILE A 83 -3.67 -13.39 -9.65
C ILE A 83 -3.69 -14.50 -8.60
N VAL A 84 -2.65 -14.58 -7.76
CA VAL A 84 -2.58 -15.59 -6.69
C VAL A 84 -3.74 -15.43 -5.70
N LEU A 85 -4.04 -14.20 -5.27
CA LEU A 85 -5.18 -13.94 -4.39
C LEU A 85 -6.52 -14.30 -5.02
N GLY A 86 -6.71 -14.01 -6.31
CA GLY A 86 -7.90 -14.39 -7.06
C GLY A 86 -8.11 -15.91 -7.06
N VAL A 87 -7.06 -16.68 -7.30
CA VAL A 87 -7.11 -18.15 -7.24
C VAL A 87 -7.44 -18.65 -5.83
N ILE A 88 -6.84 -18.07 -4.79
CA ILE A 88 -7.14 -18.43 -3.39
C ILE A 88 -8.61 -18.13 -3.05
N ALA A 89 -9.12 -16.97 -3.48
CA ALA A 89 -10.50 -16.56 -3.21
C ALA A 89 -11.52 -17.52 -3.85
N VAL A 90 -11.26 -17.98 -5.08
CA VAL A 90 -12.15 -18.94 -5.79
C VAL A 90 -12.12 -20.33 -5.16
N ARG A 91 -10.99 -20.76 -4.57
CA ARG A 91 -10.82 -22.12 -4.02
C ARG A 91 -11.41 -22.34 -2.62
N GLY A 92 -12.20 -21.41 -2.10
CA GLY A 92 -12.85 -21.52 -0.80
C GLY A 92 -12.14 -20.63 0.24
N GLY A 93 -12.86 -19.61 0.69
CA GLY A 93 -12.35 -18.42 1.38
C GLY A 93 -11.47 -18.64 2.62
N THR A 94 -10.86 -17.56 3.07
CA THR A 94 -9.87 -17.58 4.16
C THR A 94 -10.54 -17.46 5.53
N SER A 95 -10.11 -18.26 6.51
CA SER A 95 -10.48 -18.06 7.92
C SER A 95 -10.05 -16.68 8.42
N THR A 96 -10.60 -16.21 9.54
CA THR A 96 -10.35 -14.85 10.05
C THR A 96 -8.87 -14.58 10.32
N LYS A 97 -8.19 -15.48 11.06
CA LYS A 97 -6.74 -15.39 11.32
C LYS A 97 -5.92 -15.44 10.02
N ARG A 98 -6.33 -16.29 9.07
CA ARG A 98 -5.64 -16.42 7.78
C ARG A 98 -5.81 -15.16 6.94
N ALA A 99 -7.00 -14.57 6.90
CA ALA A 99 -7.27 -13.34 6.17
C ALA A 99 -6.40 -12.18 6.66
N GLU A 100 -6.27 -12.04 7.98
CA GLU A 100 -5.47 -10.97 8.57
C GLU A 100 -3.96 -11.17 8.33
N GLY A 101 -3.47 -12.42 8.36
CA GLY A 101 -2.07 -12.74 8.01
C GLY A 101 -1.79 -12.53 6.52
N THR A 102 -2.69 -13.00 5.65
CA THR A 102 -2.63 -12.75 4.21
C THR A 102 -2.62 -11.25 3.92
N ALA A 103 -3.46 -10.46 4.59
CA ALA A 103 -3.53 -9.03 4.41
C ALA A 103 -2.18 -8.34 4.70
N TRP A 104 -1.51 -8.72 5.79
CA TRP A 104 -0.18 -8.18 6.10
C TRP A 104 0.86 -8.55 5.04
N VAL A 105 0.93 -9.82 4.63
CA VAL A 105 1.90 -10.30 3.63
C VAL A 105 1.67 -9.62 2.28
N VAL A 106 0.42 -9.57 1.83
CA VAL A 106 0.04 -8.91 0.58
C VAL A 106 0.37 -7.44 0.64
N GLY A 107 0.01 -6.77 1.73
CA GLY A 107 0.35 -5.37 1.96
C GLY A 107 1.86 -5.16 1.85
N PHE A 108 2.66 -5.97 2.56
CA PHE A 108 4.13 -5.87 2.53
C PHE A 108 4.71 -6.08 1.13
N VAL A 109 4.32 -7.15 0.43
CA VAL A 109 4.77 -7.41 -0.93
C VAL A 109 4.39 -6.26 -1.85
N HIS A 110 3.15 -5.78 -1.75
CA HIS A 110 2.67 -4.66 -2.54
C HIS A 110 3.44 -3.37 -2.24
N GLY A 111 3.73 -3.08 -0.97
CA GLY A 111 4.53 -1.94 -0.55
C GLY A 111 5.96 -1.99 -1.09
N VAL A 112 6.59 -3.16 -1.08
CA VAL A 112 7.92 -3.38 -1.72
C VAL A 112 7.85 -3.14 -3.23
N CYS A 113 6.72 -3.48 -3.84
CA CYS A 113 6.43 -3.20 -5.25
C CYS A 113 6.04 -1.73 -5.51
N GLY A 114 5.91 -0.91 -4.46
CA GLY A 114 5.34 0.44 -4.46
C GLY A 114 6.22 1.52 -5.09
N ALA A 115 6.94 1.22 -6.17
CA ALA A 115 7.66 2.23 -6.93
C ALA A 115 6.77 3.38 -7.47
N PRO A 116 5.48 3.16 -7.80
CA PRO A 116 4.55 4.27 -8.04
C PRO A 116 4.38 5.21 -6.84
N ALA A 117 4.47 4.71 -5.60
CA ALA A 117 4.47 5.56 -4.41
C ALA A 117 5.71 6.48 -4.36
N LEU A 118 6.86 5.96 -4.78
CA LEU A 118 8.09 6.75 -4.84
C LEU A 118 8.00 7.87 -5.88
N LEU A 119 7.30 7.67 -7.00
CA LEU A 119 7.03 8.75 -7.98
C LEU A 119 6.24 9.92 -7.36
N LEU A 120 5.29 9.62 -6.47
CA LEU A 120 4.44 10.63 -5.85
C LEU A 120 5.16 11.43 -4.75
N VAL A 121 6.20 10.85 -4.13
CA VAL A 121 6.99 11.52 -3.09
C VAL A 121 8.37 11.98 -3.56
N SER A 122 8.85 11.56 -4.74
CA SER A 122 10.17 11.91 -5.27
C SER A 122 10.42 13.40 -5.45
N PRO A 123 9.42 14.29 -5.72
CA PRO A 123 9.68 15.73 -5.72
C PRO A 123 10.26 16.22 -4.39
N ALA A 124 9.94 15.56 -3.26
CA ALA A 124 10.49 15.92 -1.96
C ALA A 124 12.02 15.74 -1.86
N LEU A 125 12.64 14.96 -2.77
CA LEU A 125 14.11 14.87 -2.88
C LEU A 125 14.76 16.23 -3.17
N ALA A 126 14.06 17.13 -3.87
CA ALA A 126 14.55 18.49 -4.13
C ALA A 126 14.75 19.31 -2.84
N TRP A 127 14.13 18.89 -1.73
CA TRP A 127 14.28 19.49 -0.40
C TRP A 127 15.14 18.65 0.55
N GLY A 128 15.81 17.62 0.04
CA GLY A 128 16.75 16.76 0.76
C GLY A 128 16.18 15.45 1.28
N ALA A 129 17.07 14.58 1.76
CA ALA A 129 16.73 13.22 2.19
C ALA A 129 15.72 13.17 3.35
N TRP A 130 15.79 14.13 4.28
CA TRP A 130 14.85 14.22 5.39
C TRP A 130 13.43 14.53 4.88
N ALA A 131 13.30 15.42 3.89
CA ALA A 131 12.01 15.84 3.34
C ALA A 131 11.33 14.67 2.65
N PHE A 132 12.09 13.95 1.82
CA PHE A 132 11.64 12.72 1.20
C PHE A 132 11.21 11.67 2.23
N THR A 133 12.04 11.42 3.24
CA THR A 133 11.73 10.43 4.28
C THR A 133 10.46 10.80 5.05
N ALA A 134 10.31 12.07 5.43
CA ALA A 134 9.12 12.56 6.11
C ALA A 134 7.87 12.44 5.22
N SER A 135 7.97 12.78 3.93
CA SER A 135 6.88 12.62 2.96
C SER A 135 6.54 11.15 2.72
N LEU A 136 7.52 10.24 2.72
CA LEU A 136 7.33 8.80 2.57
C LEU A 136 6.61 8.19 3.79
N VAL A 137 6.98 8.60 5.01
CA VAL A 137 6.28 8.21 6.24
C VAL A 137 4.85 8.76 6.24
N ALA A 138 4.68 10.04 5.90
CA ALA A 138 3.37 10.66 5.78
C ALA A 138 2.49 9.93 4.73
N PHE A 139 3.07 9.56 3.59
CA PHE A 139 2.42 8.75 2.57
C PHE A 139 1.95 7.39 3.10
N ALA A 140 2.82 6.67 3.80
CA ALA A 140 2.49 5.38 4.39
C ALA A 140 1.33 5.49 5.39
N VAL A 141 1.33 6.52 6.24
CA VAL A 141 0.26 6.79 7.21
C VAL A 141 -1.05 7.12 6.49
N GLY A 142 -1.01 8.01 5.49
CA GLY A 142 -2.19 8.42 4.73
C GLY A 142 -2.85 7.24 4.00
N SER A 143 -2.02 6.41 3.36
CA SER A 143 -2.45 5.17 2.72
C SER A 143 -3.09 4.20 3.72
N ALA A 144 -2.45 3.94 4.86
CA ALA A 144 -2.97 3.03 5.87
C ALA A 144 -4.31 3.50 6.46
N LEU A 145 -4.46 4.81 6.72
CA LEU A 145 -5.72 5.38 7.19
C LEU A 145 -6.84 5.25 6.15
N ALA A 146 -6.54 5.56 4.89
CA ALA A 146 -7.49 5.45 3.79
C ALA A 146 -7.97 4.01 3.58
N ILE A 147 -7.05 3.04 3.62
CA ILE A 147 -7.37 1.61 3.49
C ILE A 147 -8.12 1.08 4.72
N CYS A 148 -7.79 1.50 5.93
CA CYS A 148 -8.58 1.19 7.13
C CYS A 148 -10.03 1.65 6.95
N ALA A 149 -10.24 2.87 6.45
CA ALA A 149 -11.57 3.40 6.19
C ALA A 149 -12.29 2.62 5.07
N LEU A 150 -11.61 2.39 3.94
CA LEU A 150 -12.16 1.62 2.81
C LEU A 150 -12.62 0.23 3.25
N THR A 151 -11.76 -0.51 3.96
CA THR A 151 -12.10 -1.87 4.42
C THR A 151 -13.21 -1.86 5.45
N ALA A 152 -13.27 -0.88 6.35
CA ALA A 152 -14.40 -0.70 7.27
C ALA A 152 -15.72 -0.49 6.51
N LEU A 153 -15.72 0.27 5.41
CA LEU A 153 -16.88 0.46 4.54
C LEU A 153 -17.26 -0.83 3.79
N LEU A 154 -16.28 -1.52 3.21
CA LEU A 154 -16.50 -2.82 2.54
C LEU A 154 -17.08 -3.88 3.49
N GLY A 155 -16.68 -3.86 4.76
CA GLY A 155 -17.22 -4.73 5.79
C GLY A 155 -18.71 -4.48 6.08
N ARG A 156 -19.17 -3.22 5.91
CA ARG A 156 -20.58 -2.82 6.10
C ARG A 156 -21.47 -3.08 4.88
N ALA A 157 -20.91 -3.13 3.68
CA ALA A 157 -21.66 -3.23 2.41
C ALA A 157 -22.39 -4.58 2.18
N ARG A 158 -22.31 -5.53 3.11
CA ARG A 158 -23.02 -6.83 3.07
C ARG A 158 -23.75 -7.16 4.39
N GLY A 159 -23.88 -6.18 5.28
CA GLY A 159 -24.57 -6.32 6.57
C GLY A 159 -26.01 -5.87 6.52
#